data_AF-A0A7K4CKV7-F1
#
_entry.id   AF-A0A7K4CKV7-F1
#
_cell.length_a   1.000
_cell.length_b   1.000
_cell.length_c   1.000
_cell.angle_alpha   90.00
_cell.angle_beta   90.00
_cell.angle_gamma   90.00
#
_symmetry.space_group_name_H-M   'P 1'
#
loop_
_entity.id
_entity.type
_entity.pdbx_description
1 polymer ?
#
loop_
_entity_poly.entity_id
_entity_poly.type
_entity_poly.pdbx_seq_one_letter_code
_entity_poly.pdbx_strand_id
1 'polypeptide(L)'
;LIKKYEEEHGRLPENVAMYWMASDIMWADGEQLAQMLFLIGVEPVWRGGRVTGYRVMRLEELGRPRIDLTVRASGITRDCFYGSIELLDQAIREVAALDEPLEMNFLRKHSADIPRIFASRPGTYGNGVNLAVYASAWKEDKDLTDVFIQWNSYAYGKGIFGQESHQALVQQLKSVDLTFNKTVTDEYDLLGCCCYFGTHGGLTNAARELSGREVSSYYGDTRDQESADIRTLADEVRRIVRTKLLNPKWIEGMKRHGYKGASDISKRVGRVYGWESTTREVDDWIFDDIAKTFVLDEEMRRFFEENNPWAMEEIGRRLLEASQRGLWKADQEVLDALKSSYLEIEGWMEERMGDVEGEFQGGAIDVMPSEHARAWREKMLKAKD
;
A
#
# COMPACT_ATOMS: atom_id res chain seq x y z
N LEU A 1 -16.22 9.20 0.26
CA LEU A 1 -14.93 9.43 -0.44
C LEU A 1 -14.88 10.83 -1.05
N ILE A 2 -15.66 11.11 -2.09
CA ILE A 2 -15.70 12.43 -2.78
C ILE A 2 -15.94 13.58 -1.79
N LYS A 3 -16.99 13.48 -0.97
CA LYS A 3 -17.35 14.50 0.02
C LYS A 3 -16.18 14.87 0.96
N LYS A 4 -15.46 13.86 1.48
CA LYS A 4 -14.30 14.09 2.35
C LYS A 4 -13.18 14.84 1.62
N TYR A 5 -12.91 14.47 0.37
CA TYR A 5 -11.92 15.18 -0.45
C TYR A 5 -12.34 16.63 -0.70
N GLU A 6 -13.61 16.85 -1.03
CA GLU A 6 -14.16 18.19 -1.27
C GLU A 6 -14.12 19.07 -0.01
N GLU A 7 -14.41 18.51 1.17
CA GLU A 7 -14.30 19.21 2.45
C GLU A 7 -12.86 19.62 2.77
N GLU A 8 -11.86 18.80 2.42
CA GLU A 8 -10.44 19.08 2.68
C GLU A 8 -9.80 20.01 1.64
N HIS A 9 -10.20 19.92 0.37
CA HIS A 9 -9.52 20.59 -0.75
C HIS A 9 -10.36 21.66 -1.45
N GLY A 10 -11.66 21.79 -1.13
CA GLY A 10 -12.57 22.76 -1.74
C GLY A 10 -12.88 22.49 -3.23
N ARG A 11 -12.54 21.30 -3.73
CA ARG A 11 -12.80 20.84 -5.10
C ARG A 11 -13.02 19.34 -5.14
N LEU A 12 -13.61 18.85 -6.22
CA LEU A 12 -13.72 17.41 -6.49
C LEU A 12 -12.36 16.84 -6.94
N PRO A 13 -12.07 15.56 -6.63
CA PRO A 13 -10.92 14.89 -7.21
C PRO A 13 -11.18 14.56 -8.69
N GLU A 14 -10.20 14.76 -9.56
CA GLU A 14 -10.32 14.42 -10.98
C GLU A 14 -10.02 12.95 -11.24
N ASN A 15 -9.06 12.36 -10.52
CA ASN A 15 -8.69 10.94 -10.64
C ASN A 15 -8.46 10.32 -9.25
N VAL A 16 -9.08 9.16 -9.02
CA VAL A 16 -8.88 8.34 -7.82
C VAL A 16 -8.09 7.08 -8.18
N ALA A 17 -6.92 6.92 -7.56
CA ALA A 17 -6.15 5.69 -7.70
C ALA A 17 -6.56 4.65 -6.65
N MET A 18 -6.89 3.44 -7.08
CA MET A 18 -7.40 2.38 -6.19
C MET A 18 -6.54 1.12 -6.26
N TYR A 19 -6.20 0.57 -5.09
CA TYR A 19 -5.69 -0.80 -5.02
C TYR A 19 -6.88 -1.77 -4.94
N TRP A 20 -7.06 -2.61 -5.95
CA TRP A 20 -8.20 -3.52 -6.05
C TRP A 20 -7.79 -4.98 -5.80
N MET A 21 -8.20 -5.51 -4.65
CA MET A 21 -7.84 -6.87 -4.19
C MET A 21 -8.97 -7.87 -4.43
N ALA A 22 -8.60 -9.15 -4.57
CA ALA A 22 -9.58 -10.24 -4.72
C ALA A 22 -10.53 -10.36 -3.52
N SER A 23 -10.08 -9.93 -2.33
CA SER A 23 -10.90 -9.86 -1.11
C SER A 23 -12.10 -8.94 -1.27
N ASP A 24 -12.04 -7.94 -2.16
CA ASP A 24 -13.22 -7.11 -2.48
C ASP A 24 -14.38 -7.97 -2.99
N ILE A 25 -14.10 -8.83 -3.97
CA ILE A 25 -15.12 -9.69 -4.58
C ILE A 25 -15.44 -10.87 -3.67
N MET A 26 -14.44 -11.45 -3.01
CA MET A 26 -14.62 -12.66 -2.21
C MET A 26 -15.26 -12.42 -0.84
N TRP A 27 -15.00 -11.28 -0.20
CA TRP A 27 -15.44 -11.01 1.17
C TRP A 27 -16.53 -9.94 1.24
N ALA A 28 -16.65 -9.09 0.22
CA ALA A 28 -17.55 -7.95 0.22
C ALA A 28 -18.38 -7.85 -1.07
N ASP A 29 -18.57 -8.97 -1.77
CA ASP A 29 -19.41 -9.09 -2.97
C ASP A 29 -19.17 -8.02 -4.06
N GLY A 30 -17.95 -7.46 -4.12
CA GLY A 30 -17.57 -6.46 -5.11
C GLY A 30 -17.94 -5.02 -4.75
N GLU A 31 -18.00 -4.66 -3.47
CA GLU A 31 -18.22 -3.28 -3.00
C GLU A 31 -17.29 -2.24 -3.65
N GLN A 32 -15.99 -2.51 -3.79
CA GLN A 32 -15.02 -1.59 -4.42
C GLN A 32 -15.20 -1.56 -5.94
N LEU A 33 -15.58 -2.68 -6.57
CA LEU A 33 -16.01 -2.67 -7.96
C LEU A 33 -17.23 -1.76 -8.17
N ALA A 34 -18.25 -1.90 -7.31
CA ALA A 34 -19.42 -1.04 -7.35
C ALA A 34 -19.06 0.43 -7.10
N GLN A 35 -18.12 0.71 -6.18
CA GLN A 35 -17.59 2.04 -5.93
C GLN A 35 -16.91 2.63 -7.18
N MET A 36 -16.08 1.84 -7.88
CA MET A 36 -15.42 2.26 -9.13
C MET A 36 -16.44 2.55 -10.23
N LEU A 37 -17.43 1.67 -10.43
CA LEU A 37 -18.52 1.89 -11.39
C LEU A 37 -19.29 3.17 -11.06
N PHE A 38 -19.64 3.37 -9.79
CA PHE A 38 -20.36 4.57 -9.38
C PHE A 38 -19.54 5.84 -9.60
N LEU A 39 -18.24 5.84 -9.32
CA LEU A 39 -17.35 7.00 -9.53
C LEU A 39 -17.35 7.48 -10.99
N ILE A 40 -17.32 6.55 -11.95
CA ILE A 40 -17.40 6.85 -13.39
C ILE A 40 -18.84 7.10 -13.88
N GLY A 41 -19.83 6.97 -12.99
CA GLY A 41 -21.24 7.22 -13.30
C GLY A 41 -21.91 6.07 -14.04
N VAL A 42 -21.65 4.85 -13.59
CA VAL A 42 -22.17 3.60 -14.16
C VAL A 42 -22.80 2.76 -13.04
N GLU A 43 -23.89 2.06 -13.34
CA GLU A 43 -24.52 1.10 -12.44
C GLU A 43 -24.55 -0.33 -13.05
N PRO A 44 -24.40 -1.38 -12.23
CA PRO A 44 -24.44 -2.76 -12.72
C PRO A 44 -25.88 -3.20 -13.08
N VAL A 45 -26.02 -3.97 -14.15
CA VAL A 45 -27.30 -4.58 -14.56
C VAL A 45 -27.32 -6.06 -14.18
N TRP A 46 -28.32 -6.45 -13.39
CA TRP A 46 -28.48 -7.79 -12.86
C TRP A 46 -29.52 -8.61 -13.63
N ARG A 47 -29.20 -9.88 -13.93
CA ARG A 47 -30.15 -10.88 -14.43
C ARG A 47 -29.88 -12.23 -13.79
N GLY A 48 -30.91 -12.83 -13.19
CA GLY A 48 -30.79 -14.15 -12.54
C GLY A 48 -29.70 -14.21 -11.47
N GLY A 49 -29.52 -13.14 -10.70
CA GLY A 49 -28.49 -13.06 -9.65
C GLY A 49 -27.06 -12.87 -10.16
N ARG A 50 -26.86 -12.57 -11.45
CA ARG A 50 -25.55 -12.29 -12.05
C ARG A 50 -25.51 -10.90 -12.65
N VAL A 51 -24.36 -10.24 -12.53
CA VAL A 51 -24.07 -9.01 -13.29
C VAL A 51 -23.86 -9.40 -14.75
N THR A 52 -24.71 -8.91 -15.64
CA THR A 52 -24.66 -9.21 -17.08
C THR A 52 -24.16 -8.05 -17.93
N GLY A 53 -24.00 -6.87 -17.34
CA GLY A 53 -23.57 -5.66 -18.00
C GLY A 53 -23.73 -4.48 -17.07
N TYR A 54 -23.82 -3.29 -17.65
CA TYR A 54 -23.97 -2.05 -16.92
C TYR A 54 -24.83 -1.04 -17.68
N ARG A 55 -25.31 0.00 -16.99
CA ARG A 55 -25.96 1.17 -17.57
C ARG A 55 -25.16 2.40 -17.22
N VAL A 56 -24.86 3.21 -18.23
CA VAL A 56 -24.29 4.56 -18.02
C VAL A 56 -25.40 5.48 -17.51
N MET A 57 -25.20 6.08 -16.33
CA MET A 57 -26.10 7.10 -15.78
C MET A 57 -25.95 8.41 -16.56
N ARG A 58 -27.03 9.18 -16.70
CA ARG A 58 -26.94 10.53 -17.28
C ARG A 58 -26.31 11.51 -16.27
N LEU A 59 -25.69 12.58 -16.72
CA LEU A 59 -25.07 13.57 -15.82
C LEU A 59 -26.07 14.19 -14.84
N GLU A 60 -27.32 14.42 -15.27
CA GLU A 60 -28.36 14.97 -14.39
C GLU A 60 -28.77 13.99 -13.28
N GLU A 61 -28.69 12.68 -13.56
CA GLU A 61 -28.93 11.62 -12.58
C GLU A 61 -27.74 11.47 -11.63
N LEU A 62 -26.51 11.58 -12.16
CA LEU A 62 -25.28 11.47 -11.39
C LEU A 62 -25.06 12.66 -10.45
N GLY A 63 -25.51 13.86 -10.85
CA GLY A 63 -25.46 15.08 -10.05
C GLY A 63 -24.07 15.68 -9.83
N ARG A 64 -23.04 15.17 -10.52
CA ARG A 64 -21.63 15.60 -10.40
C ARG A 64 -20.83 15.20 -11.66
N PRO A 65 -19.60 15.71 -11.84
CA PRO A 65 -18.64 15.18 -12.80
C PRO A 65 -18.37 13.68 -12.60
N ARG A 66 -18.04 12.99 -13.70
CA ARG A 66 -17.50 11.63 -13.70
C ARG A 66 -16.05 11.68 -13.28
N ILE A 67 -15.71 10.90 -12.26
CA ILE A 67 -14.38 10.87 -11.66
C ILE A 67 -13.55 9.79 -12.35
N ASP A 68 -12.36 10.13 -12.81
CA ASP A 68 -11.45 9.19 -13.46
C ASP A 68 -10.85 8.21 -12.44
N LEU A 69 -10.31 7.09 -12.94
CA LEU A 69 -9.79 6.00 -12.13
C LEU A 69 -8.40 5.58 -12.58
N THR A 70 -7.52 5.32 -11.61
CA THR A 70 -6.27 4.57 -11.83
C THR A 70 -6.29 3.31 -10.98
N VAL A 71 -6.58 2.17 -11.57
CA VAL A 71 -6.79 0.92 -10.84
C VAL A 71 -5.55 0.07 -10.89
N ARG A 72 -4.96 -0.21 -9.72
CA ARG A 72 -3.99 -1.29 -9.57
C ARG A 72 -4.72 -2.54 -9.07
N ALA A 73 -5.04 -3.46 -9.97
CA ALA A 73 -5.71 -4.73 -9.63
C ALA A 73 -4.70 -5.78 -9.20
N SER A 74 -4.85 -6.45 -8.06
CA SER A 74 -3.91 -7.50 -7.59
C SER A 74 -3.75 -8.65 -8.60
N GLY A 75 -2.64 -9.39 -8.54
CA GLY A 75 -2.45 -10.55 -9.42
C GLY A 75 -3.51 -11.64 -9.21
N ILE A 76 -4.01 -11.79 -7.98
CA ILE A 76 -5.11 -12.72 -7.67
C ILE A 76 -6.42 -12.20 -8.28
N THR A 77 -6.68 -10.90 -8.24
CA THR A 77 -7.84 -10.29 -8.91
C THR A 77 -7.79 -10.56 -10.42
N ARG A 78 -6.63 -10.36 -11.04
CA ARG A 78 -6.37 -10.67 -12.46
C ARG A 78 -6.68 -12.13 -12.78
N ASP A 79 -6.19 -13.07 -11.99
CA ASP A 79 -6.28 -14.50 -12.31
C ASP A 79 -7.67 -15.07 -12.02
N CYS A 80 -8.32 -14.64 -10.95
CA CYS A 80 -9.59 -15.23 -10.49
C CYS A 80 -10.84 -14.49 -11.01
N PHE A 81 -10.74 -13.19 -11.29
CA PHE A 81 -11.89 -12.32 -11.54
C PHE A 81 -11.74 -11.47 -12.81
N TYR A 82 -11.15 -12.06 -13.84
CA TYR A 82 -10.88 -11.35 -15.09
C TYR A 82 -12.15 -10.78 -15.76
N GLY A 83 -13.28 -11.47 -15.64
CA GLY A 83 -14.57 -10.95 -16.14
C GLY A 83 -14.98 -9.62 -15.51
N SER A 84 -14.65 -9.39 -14.23
CA SER A 84 -14.87 -8.12 -13.55
C SER A 84 -13.94 -7.02 -14.06
N ILE A 85 -12.69 -7.36 -14.38
CA ILE A 85 -11.73 -6.43 -15.03
C ILE A 85 -12.24 -6.03 -16.41
N GLU A 86 -12.70 -6.99 -17.21
CA GLU A 86 -13.27 -6.72 -18.53
C GLU A 86 -14.51 -5.84 -18.44
N LEU A 87 -15.39 -6.07 -17.46
CA LEU A 87 -16.59 -5.26 -17.24
C LEU A 87 -16.22 -3.80 -16.93
N LEU A 88 -15.30 -3.60 -15.98
CA LEU A 88 -14.87 -2.25 -15.57
C LEU A 88 -14.17 -1.51 -16.72
N ASP A 89 -13.27 -2.17 -17.44
CA ASP A 89 -12.56 -1.57 -18.58
C ASP A 89 -13.52 -1.19 -19.72
N GLN A 90 -14.53 -2.02 -20.02
CA GLN A 90 -15.57 -1.67 -21.00
C GLN A 90 -16.34 -0.42 -20.57
N ALA A 91 -16.77 -0.35 -19.30
CA ALA A 91 -17.47 0.81 -18.76
C ALA A 91 -16.62 2.08 -18.81
N ILE A 92 -15.34 1.98 -18.44
CA ILE A 92 -14.39 3.11 -18.50
C ILE A 92 -14.24 3.63 -19.93
N ARG A 93 -14.03 2.75 -20.92
CA ARG A 93 -13.87 3.14 -22.33
C ARG A 93 -15.14 3.78 -22.89
N GLU A 94 -16.31 3.20 -22.60
CA GLU A 94 -17.59 3.74 -23.04
C GLU A 94 -17.83 5.13 -22.45
N VAL A 95 -17.60 5.30 -21.15
CA VAL A 95 -17.75 6.57 -20.45
C VAL A 95 -16.78 7.63 -20.96
N ALA A 96 -15.51 7.27 -21.20
CA ALA A 96 -14.50 8.20 -21.69
C ALA A 96 -14.80 8.69 -23.13
N ALA A 97 -15.54 7.90 -23.92
CA ALA A 97 -15.93 8.23 -25.28
C ALA A 97 -17.20 9.09 -25.39
N LEU A 98 -17.97 9.26 -24.30
CA LEU A 98 -19.20 10.06 -24.30
C LEU A 98 -18.93 11.51 -24.68
N ASP A 99 -19.81 12.11 -25.48
CA ASP A 99 -19.72 13.52 -25.87
C ASP A 99 -20.23 14.45 -24.76
N GLU A 100 -19.45 14.52 -23.69
CA GLU A 100 -19.70 15.35 -22.51
C GLU A 100 -18.61 16.42 -22.35
N PRO A 101 -18.93 17.58 -21.73
CA PRO A 101 -17.92 18.60 -21.41
C PRO A 101 -16.78 18.02 -20.54
N LEU A 102 -15.54 18.44 -20.79
CA LEU A 102 -14.36 17.92 -20.08
C LEU A 102 -14.41 18.16 -18.56
N GLU A 103 -15.02 19.27 -18.13
CA GLU A 103 -15.21 19.59 -16.70
C GLU A 103 -16.25 18.69 -16.02
N MET A 104 -17.06 17.95 -16.80
CA MET A 104 -18.05 17.01 -16.30
C MET A 104 -17.63 15.54 -16.53
N ASN A 105 -16.55 15.28 -17.26
CA ASN A 105 -16.07 13.95 -17.55
C ASN A 105 -14.53 13.91 -17.54
N PHE A 106 -13.98 13.61 -16.37
CA PHE A 106 -12.52 13.60 -16.17
C PHE A 106 -11.84 12.43 -16.89
N LEU A 107 -12.55 11.34 -17.19
CA LEU A 107 -12.02 10.24 -18.02
C LEU A 107 -11.70 10.74 -19.43
N ARG A 108 -12.64 11.49 -20.03
CA ARG A 108 -12.46 12.14 -21.33
C ARG A 108 -11.39 13.23 -21.28
N LYS A 109 -11.37 14.03 -20.21
CA LYS A 109 -10.36 15.08 -19.98
C LYS A 109 -8.93 14.53 -19.97
N HIS A 110 -8.69 13.40 -19.31
CA HIS A 110 -7.35 12.84 -19.18
C HIS A 110 -6.89 11.99 -20.37
N SER A 111 -7.84 11.41 -21.13
CA SER A 111 -7.70 10.74 -22.44
C SER A 111 -8.54 9.47 -22.48
N ALA A 112 -9.30 9.29 -23.56
CA ALA A 112 -10.11 8.09 -23.79
C ALA A 112 -9.29 6.83 -24.16
N ASP A 113 -8.07 7.00 -24.68
CA ASP A 113 -7.27 5.89 -25.21
C ASP A 113 -6.31 5.28 -24.19
N ILE A 114 -6.16 5.90 -23.01
CA ILE A 114 -5.20 5.44 -22.00
C ILE A 114 -5.82 4.34 -21.13
N PRO A 115 -5.16 3.18 -20.96
CA PRO A 115 -5.62 2.16 -20.02
C PRO A 115 -5.72 2.71 -18.58
N ARG A 116 -6.76 2.28 -17.85
CA ARG A 116 -6.94 2.63 -16.44
C ARG A 116 -6.68 1.49 -15.48
N ILE A 117 -6.65 0.25 -15.96
CA ILE A 117 -6.46 -0.94 -15.12
C ILE A 117 -5.09 -1.55 -15.38
N PHE A 118 -4.29 -1.61 -14.33
CA PHE A 118 -2.91 -2.10 -14.35
C PHE A 118 -2.71 -3.20 -13.32
N ALA A 119 -1.81 -4.15 -13.60
CA ALA A 119 -1.38 -5.15 -12.65
C ALA A 119 0.09 -5.57 -12.87
N SER A 120 0.53 -6.58 -12.13
CA SER A 120 1.82 -7.22 -12.36
C SER A 120 1.82 -8.00 -13.68
N ARG A 121 3.00 -8.18 -14.27
CA ARG A 121 3.21 -8.98 -15.49
C ARG A 121 2.46 -10.32 -15.43
N PRO A 122 1.87 -10.82 -16.54
CA PRO A 122 1.26 -12.14 -16.57
C PRO A 122 2.18 -13.23 -15.98
N GLY A 123 1.60 -14.10 -15.13
CA GLY A 123 2.34 -15.16 -14.44
C GLY A 123 3.20 -14.70 -13.25
N THR A 124 3.16 -13.41 -12.91
CA THR A 124 3.90 -12.85 -11.75
C THR A 124 2.96 -12.20 -10.73
N TYR A 125 3.44 -12.07 -9.50
CA TYR A 125 2.72 -11.50 -8.36
C TYR A 125 3.62 -10.52 -7.59
N GLY A 126 3.00 -9.62 -6.83
CA GLY A 126 3.69 -8.61 -6.03
C GLY A 126 3.70 -7.23 -6.69
N ASN A 127 4.38 -6.29 -6.01
CA ASN A 127 4.50 -4.88 -6.41
C ASN A 127 5.97 -4.41 -6.50
N GLY A 128 6.93 -5.23 -6.05
CA GLY A 128 8.35 -4.89 -5.99
C GLY A 128 8.74 -4.00 -4.81
N VAL A 129 7.94 -2.98 -4.49
CA VAL A 129 8.20 -1.98 -3.46
C VAL A 129 8.42 -2.62 -2.09
N ASN A 130 7.58 -3.59 -1.71
CA ASN A 130 7.74 -4.28 -0.43
C ASN A 130 9.10 -5.00 -0.30
N LEU A 131 9.62 -5.57 -1.39
CA LEU A 131 10.92 -6.23 -1.41
C LEU A 131 12.05 -5.20 -1.30
N ALA A 132 11.94 -4.07 -2.00
CA ALA A 132 12.92 -2.98 -1.91
C ALA A 132 13.00 -2.41 -0.48
N VAL A 133 11.85 -2.19 0.16
CA VAL A 133 11.76 -1.71 1.55
C VAL A 133 12.37 -2.72 2.52
N TYR A 134 12.02 -4.01 2.42
CA TYR A 134 12.56 -5.01 3.36
C TYR A 134 14.05 -5.29 3.15
N ALA A 135 14.53 -5.23 1.90
CA ALA A 135 15.95 -5.34 1.60
C ALA A 135 16.75 -4.06 1.88
N SER A 136 16.10 -2.98 2.33
CA SER A 136 16.73 -1.66 2.51
C SER A 136 17.40 -1.12 1.23
N ALA A 137 16.98 -1.63 0.07
CA ALA A 137 17.58 -1.42 -1.24
C ALA A 137 16.96 -0.21 -1.98
N TRP A 138 16.93 0.93 -1.29
CA TRP A 138 16.40 2.21 -1.78
C TRP A 138 17.03 3.37 -1.02
N LYS A 139 17.11 4.54 -1.63
CA LYS A 139 17.64 5.78 -1.03
C LYS A 139 16.62 6.90 -1.02
N GLU A 140 15.91 7.09 -2.13
CA GLU A 140 14.96 8.17 -2.33
C GLU A 140 13.60 7.65 -2.82
N ASP A 141 12.56 8.48 -2.72
CA ASP A 141 11.20 8.13 -3.13
C ASP A 141 11.15 7.76 -4.62
N LYS A 142 12.05 8.33 -5.43
CA LYS A 142 12.23 7.95 -6.83
C LYS A 142 12.61 6.48 -7.03
N ASP A 143 13.47 5.90 -6.19
CA ASP A 143 13.85 4.48 -6.31
C ASP A 143 12.61 3.58 -6.15
N LEU A 144 11.78 3.87 -5.13
CA LEU A 144 10.55 3.11 -4.87
C LEU A 144 9.53 3.30 -6.01
N THR A 145 9.45 4.51 -6.58
CA THR A 145 8.63 4.81 -7.75
C THR A 145 9.09 4.00 -8.97
N ASP A 146 10.39 3.96 -9.25
CA ASP A 146 10.94 3.22 -10.39
C ASP A 146 10.70 1.71 -10.24
N VAL A 147 10.86 1.16 -9.01
CA VAL A 147 10.47 -0.23 -8.70
C VAL A 147 8.98 -0.44 -8.98
N PHE A 148 8.12 0.45 -8.49
CA PHE A 148 6.68 0.34 -8.66
C PHE A 148 6.28 0.35 -10.14
N ILE A 149 6.78 1.31 -10.92
CA ILE A 149 6.50 1.38 -12.35
C ILE A 149 6.96 0.10 -13.06
N GLN A 150 8.17 -0.40 -12.76
CA GLN A 150 8.70 -1.60 -13.40
C GLN A 150 7.84 -2.85 -13.17
N TRP A 151 7.27 -3.00 -11.98
CA TRP A 151 6.50 -4.18 -11.62
C TRP A 151 5.03 -4.08 -12.00
N ASN A 152 4.49 -2.87 -12.13
CA ASN A 152 3.04 -2.64 -12.18
C ASN A 152 2.55 -2.04 -13.51
N SER A 153 3.42 -1.80 -14.49
CA SER A 153 3.07 -1.18 -15.78
C SER A 153 2.52 -2.14 -16.83
N TYR A 154 1.63 -3.06 -16.45
CA TYR A 154 0.99 -3.98 -17.40
C TYR A 154 -0.51 -3.72 -17.41
N ALA A 155 -1.03 -3.26 -18.55
CA ALA A 155 -2.44 -2.96 -18.73
C ALA A 155 -3.27 -4.23 -18.89
N TYR A 156 -4.49 -4.19 -18.37
CA TYR A 156 -5.48 -5.26 -18.43
C TYR A 156 -6.86 -4.71 -18.79
N GLY A 157 -7.66 -5.51 -19.49
CA GLY A 157 -8.99 -5.11 -19.94
C GLY A 157 -9.57 -6.05 -20.99
N LYS A 158 -10.66 -5.63 -21.62
CA LYS A 158 -11.28 -6.39 -22.70
C LYS A 158 -10.35 -6.43 -23.90
N GLY A 159 -9.90 -7.63 -24.25
CA GLY A 159 -8.93 -7.88 -25.32
C GLY A 159 -7.48 -7.48 -25.00
N ILE A 160 -7.17 -7.06 -23.77
CA ILE A 160 -5.82 -6.65 -23.35
C ILE A 160 -5.39 -7.48 -22.15
N PHE A 161 -4.42 -8.39 -22.28
CA PHE A 161 -3.96 -9.23 -21.17
C PHE A 161 -2.48 -9.01 -20.87
N GLY A 162 -2.17 -8.02 -20.03
CA GLY A 162 -0.82 -7.74 -19.56
C GLY A 162 0.06 -7.09 -20.61
N GLN A 163 -0.49 -6.13 -21.34
CA GLN A 163 0.28 -5.33 -22.30
C GLN A 163 1.19 -4.36 -21.56
N GLU A 164 2.48 -4.38 -21.85
CA GLU A 164 3.44 -3.43 -21.29
C GLU A 164 3.06 -1.99 -21.65
N SER A 165 2.88 -1.14 -20.64
CA SER A 165 2.20 0.16 -20.72
C SER A 165 2.80 1.19 -19.75
N HIS A 166 4.14 1.28 -19.71
CA HIS A 166 4.87 2.17 -18.80
C HIS A 166 4.45 3.64 -18.92
N GLN A 167 4.46 4.17 -20.15
CA GLN A 167 4.10 5.58 -20.39
C GLN A 167 2.64 5.87 -19.99
N ALA A 168 1.73 4.93 -20.25
CA ALA A 168 0.32 5.06 -19.87
C ALA A 168 0.14 5.12 -18.35
N LEU A 169 0.80 4.22 -17.59
CA LEU A 169 0.73 4.26 -16.13
C LEU A 169 1.31 5.57 -15.59
N VAL A 170 2.48 6.00 -16.10
CA VAL A 170 3.09 7.27 -15.68
C VAL A 170 2.17 8.46 -15.95
N GLN A 171 1.53 8.50 -17.12
CA GLN A 171 0.59 9.58 -17.45
C GLN A 171 -0.66 9.56 -16.55
N GLN A 172 -1.20 8.38 -16.22
CA GLN A 172 -2.30 8.26 -15.28
C GLN A 172 -1.93 8.75 -13.88
N LEU A 173 -0.80 8.29 -13.34
CA LEU A 173 -0.34 8.66 -12.01
C LEU A 173 -0.14 10.17 -11.81
N LYS A 174 0.23 10.90 -12.88
CA LYS A 174 0.33 12.36 -12.84
C LYS A 174 -1.01 13.06 -12.57
N SER A 175 -2.12 12.45 -12.95
CA SER A 175 -3.47 13.01 -12.75
C SER A 175 -4.13 12.61 -11.43
N VAL A 176 -3.54 11.68 -10.68
CA VAL A 176 -4.10 11.15 -9.42
C VAL A 176 -4.15 12.22 -8.34
N ASP A 177 -5.34 12.48 -7.82
CA ASP A 177 -5.60 13.44 -6.74
C ASP A 177 -5.62 12.78 -5.36
N LEU A 178 -6.09 11.53 -5.30
CA LEU A 178 -6.08 10.74 -4.08
C LEU A 178 -5.91 9.25 -4.37
N THR A 179 -5.31 8.54 -3.42
CA THR A 179 -5.25 7.07 -3.43
C THR A 179 -6.21 6.48 -2.40
N PHE A 180 -6.73 5.29 -2.67
CA PHE A 180 -7.76 4.66 -1.85
C PHE A 180 -7.61 3.14 -1.75
N ASN A 181 -7.89 2.63 -0.56
CA ASN A 181 -8.15 1.23 -0.27
C ASN A 181 -9.17 1.11 0.87
N LYS A 182 -9.66 -0.09 1.19
CA LYS A 182 -10.62 -0.30 2.28
C LYS A 182 -10.39 -1.58 3.07
N THR A 183 -10.99 -1.66 4.25
CA THR A 183 -11.18 -2.92 5.01
C THR A 183 -12.65 -3.26 5.14
N VAL A 184 -12.93 -4.57 5.22
CA VAL A 184 -14.27 -5.18 5.30
C VAL A 184 -14.39 -6.12 6.50
N THR A 185 -13.31 -6.29 7.27
CA THR A 185 -13.20 -7.29 8.35
C THR A 185 -12.43 -6.73 9.55
N ASP A 186 -12.82 -7.13 10.77
CA ASP A 186 -12.07 -6.82 12.00
C ASP A 186 -10.81 -7.67 12.13
N GLU A 187 -10.83 -8.88 11.58
CA GLU A 187 -9.77 -9.88 11.67
C GLU A 187 -8.50 -9.42 10.94
N TYR A 188 -8.65 -8.65 9.86
CA TYR A 188 -7.55 -8.23 9.00
C TYR A 188 -7.50 -6.72 8.78
N ASP A 189 -6.30 -6.18 8.62
CA ASP A 189 -6.08 -4.74 8.58
C ASP A 189 -4.86 -4.36 7.71
N LEU A 190 -4.60 -3.07 7.50
CA LEU A 190 -3.52 -2.59 6.64
C LEU A 190 -2.11 -2.92 7.16
N LEU A 191 -1.98 -3.32 8.43
CA LEU A 191 -0.76 -3.89 9.01
C LEU A 191 -0.80 -5.41 9.00
N GLY A 192 -1.74 -6.06 8.28
CA GLY A 192 -1.88 -7.50 8.18
C GLY A 192 -0.98 -8.16 7.12
N CYS A 193 -0.56 -7.42 6.10
CA CYS A 193 0.38 -7.88 5.07
C CYS A 193 1.16 -6.74 4.42
N CYS A 194 2.37 -7.05 3.96
CA CYS A 194 3.23 -6.11 3.24
C CYS A 194 2.68 -5.68 1.87
N CYS A 195 1.74 -6.43 1.30
CA CYS A 195 1.09 -6.09 0.04
C CYS A 195 0.34 -4.75 0.10
N TYR A 196 -0.12 -4.32 1.28
CA TYR A 196 -0.84 -3.05 1.43
C TYR A 196 0.10 -1.86 1.24
N PHE A 197 1.12 -1.69 2.10
CA PHE A 197 2.07 -0.59 1.91
C PHE A 197 2.85 -0.72 0.59
N GLY A 198 3.19 -1.94 0.17
CA GLY A 198 3.91 -2.14 -1.09
C GLY A 198 3.08 -1.74 -2.32
N THR A 199 1.76 -1.93 -2.29
CA THR A 199 0.90 -1.62 -3.45
C THR A 199 0.19 -0.29 -3.31
N HIS A 200 -0.58 -0.08 -2.23
CA HIS A 200 -1.26 1.19 -1.98
C HIS A 200 -0.26 2.28 -1.58
N GLY A 201 0.68 2.00 -0.68
CA GLY A 201 1.75 2.94 -0.37
C GLY A 201 2.65 3.22 -1.58
N GLY A 202 3.10 2.19 -2.29
CA GLY A 202 3.86 2.34 -3.53
C GLY A 202 3.14 3.15 -4.62
N LEU A 203 1.82 2.97 -4.75
CA LEU A 203 0.95 3.75 -5.64
C LEU A 203 0.89 5.22 -5.23
N THR A 204 0.76 5.50 -3.93
CA THR A 204 0.79 6.86 -3.38
C THR A 204 2.14 7.53 -3.61
N ASN A 205 3.24 6.83 -3.31
CA ASN A 205 4.60 7.31 -3.55
C ASN A 205 4.81 7.69 -5.03
N ALA A 206 4.47 6.78 -5.93
CA ALA A 206 4.62 7.00 -7.36
C ALA A 206 3.74 8.15 -7.88
N ALA A 207 2.51 8.28 -7.38
CA ALA A 207 1.63 9.40 -7.74
C ALA A 207 2.22 10.75 -7.29
N ARG A 208 2.71 10.86 -6.05
CA ARG A 208 3.34 12.08 -5.52
C ARG A 208 4.61 12.44 -6.29
N GLU A 209 5.53 11.48 -6.42
CA GLU A 209 6.82 11.68 -7.09
C GLU A 209 6.66 12.08 -8.56
N LEU A 210 5.79 11.41 -9.32
CA LEU A 210 5.63 11.70 -10.75
C LEU A 210 4.84 12.98 -11.04
N SER A 211 3.91 13.34 -10.14
CA SER A 211 3.08 14.53 -10.31
C SER A 211 3.72 15.79 -9.72
N GLY A 212 4.66 15.65 -8.77
CA GLY A 212 5.30 16.76 -8.07
C GLY A 212 4.33 17.55 -7.17
N ARG A 213 3.19 16.96 -6.82
CA ARG A 213 2.15 17.58 -5.98
C ARG A 213 1.72 16.63 -4.87
N GLU A 214 1.08 17.22 -3.87
CA GLU A 214 0.41 16.47 -2.82
C GLU A 214 -0.70 15.58 -3.39
N VAL A 215 -0.76 14.34 -2.90
CA VAL A 215 -1.78 13.35 -3.22
C VAL A 215 -2.29 12.79 -1.91
N SER A 216 -3.58 12.97 -1.61
CA SER A 216 -4.16 12.48 -0.36
C SER A 216 -4.26 10.95 -0.37
N SER A 217 -4.01 10.30 0.76
CA SER A 217 -4.20 8.85 0.91
C SER A 217 -5.34 8.59 1.88
N TYR A 218 -6.40 7.93 1.40
CA TYR A 218 -7.59 7.63 2.19
C TYR A 218 -7.77 6.13 2.38
N TYR A 219 -8.44 5.77 3.48
CA TYR A 219 -8.75 4.39 3.81
C TYR A 219 -10.22 4.27 4.22
N GLY A 220 -10.95 3.36 3.57
CA GLY A 220 -12.34 3.08 3.85
C GLY A 220 -12.53 1.96 4.86
N ASP A 221 -13.62 2.05 5.60
CA ASP A 221 -14.03 1.07 6.60
C ASP A 221 -15.48 0.69 6.33
N THR A 222 -15.69 -0.51 5.79
CA THR A 222 -17.02 -1.04 5.46
C THR A 222 -17.34 -2.32 6.23
N ARG A 223 -16.69 -2.52 7.39
CA ARG A 223 -16.97 -3.64 8.30
C ARG A 223 -18.40 -3.63 8.81
N ASP A 224 -18.89 -2.43 9.10
CA ASP A 224 -20.29 -2.17 9.40
C ASP A 224 -20.95 -1.57 8.14
N GLN A 225 -21.83 -2.36 7.51
CA GLN A 225 -22.50 -1.97 6.28
C GLN A 225 -23.49 -0.82 6.49
N GLU A 226 -23.99 -0.63 7.71
CA GLU A 226 -24.91 0.48 8.03
C GLU A 226 -24.15 1.78 8.32
N SER A 227 -22.84 1.70 8.59
CA SER A 227 -22.02 2.82 9.01
C SER A 227 -20.64 2.82 8.32
N ALA A 228 -20.64 2.80 6.99
CA ALA A 228 -19.42 2.93 6.20
C ALA A 228 -18.74 4.29 6.44
N ASP A 229 -17.44 4.28 6.72
CA ASP A 229 -16.67 5.48 7.03
C ASP A 229 -15.40 5.59 6.17
N ILE A 230 -14.92 6.81 5.96
CA ILE A 230 -13.72 7.10 5.16
C ILE A 230 -12.80 8.00 5.99
N ARG A 231 -11.58 7.53 6.22
CA ARG A 231 -10.57 8.24 7.02
C ARG A 231 -9.35 8.57 6.17
N THR A 232 -8.50 9.45 6.69
CA THR A 232 -7.14 9.55 6.15
C THR A 232 -6.38 8.26 6.45
N LEU A 233 -5.36 7.95 5.65
CA LEU A 233 -4.48 6.82 5.92
C LEU A 233 -3.81 6.98 7.29
N ALA A 234 -3.34 8.19 7.61
CA ALA A 234 -2.75 8.48 8.92
C ALA A 234 -3.71 8.16 10.07
N ASP A 235 -4.98 8.56 9.98
CA ASP A 235 -6.00 8.25 11.00
C ASP A 235 -6.24 6.75 11.14
N GLU A 236 -6.27 6.01 10.03
CA GLU A 236 -6.46 4.55 10.09
C GLU A 236 -5.22 3.84 10.66
N VAL A 237 -4.00 4.31 10.34
CA VAL A 237 -2.77 3.83 10.98
C VAL A 237 -2.82 4.07 12.49
N ARG A 238 -3.12 5.30 12.94
CA ARG A 238 -3.28 5.64 14.37
C ARG A 238 -4.29 4.72 15.05
N ARG A 239 -5.44 4.49 14.40
CA ARG A 239 -6.51 3.64 14.91
C ARG A 239 -6.05 2.19 15.07
N ILE A 240 -5.44 1.59 14.05
CA ILE A 240 -5.00 0.18 14.09
C ILE A 240 -3.86 -0.01 15.09
N VAL A 241 -2.92 0.94 15.15
CA VAL A 241 -1.84 0.90 16.14
C VAL A 241 -2.41 0.90 17.56
N ARG A 242 -3.34 1.80 17.88
CA ARG A 242 -3.95 1.89 19.22
C ARG A 242 -4.85 0.70 19.56
N THR A 243 -5.61 0.20 18.59
CA THR A 243 -6.59 -0.88 18.81
C THR A 243 -5.97 -2.26 18.77
N LYS A 244 -4.83 -2.42 18.10
CA LYS A 244 -4.13 -3.70 17.94
C LYS A 244 -2.66 -3.62 18.36
N LEU A 245 -1.76 -3.09 17.52
CA LEU A 245 -0.32 -3.24 17.72
C LEU A 245 0.16 -2.86 19.13
N LEU A 246 -0.23 -1.69 19.62
CA LEU A 246 0.10 -1.17 20.96
C LEU A 246 -1.00 -1.40 22.01
N ASN A 247 -2.01 -2.22 21.70
CA ASN A 247 -3.05 -2.56 22.66
C ASN A 247 -2.56 -3.68 23.60
N PRO A 248 -2.52 -3.46 24.93
CA PRO A 248 -2.08 -4.48 25.88
C PRO A 248 -2.82 -5.81 25.74
N LYS A 249 -4.14 -5.80 25.45
CA LYS A 249 -4.91 -7.03 25.27
C LYS A 249 -4.47 -7.82 24.04
N TRP A 250 -4.09 -7.13 22.97
CA TRP A 250 -3.60 -7.76 21.75
C TRP A 250 -2.17 -8.29 21.96
N ILE A 251 -1.31 -7.53 22.63
CA ILE A 251 0.06 -7.93 23.00
C ILE A 251 0.04 -9.19 23.87
N GLU A 252 -0.75 -9.19 24.95
CA GLU A 252 -0.98 -10.39 25.78
C GLU A 252 -1.59 -11.54 24.99
N GLY A 253 -2.40 -11.22 23.97
CA GLY A 253 -2.86 -12.15 22.95
C GLY A 253 -1.72 -12.88 22.25
N MET A 254 -0.77 -12.11 21.70
CA MET A 254 0.37 -12.62 20.96
C MET A 254 1.33 -13.40 21.86
N LYS A 255 1.60 -12.93 23.09
CA LYS A 255 2.53 -13.58 24.03
C LYS A 255 2.19 -15.04 24.31
N ARG A 256 0.89 -15.38 24.34
CA ARG A 256 0.42 -16.78 24.50
C ARG A 256 0.85 -17.73 23.38
N HIS A 257 1.37 -17.21 22.27
CA HIS A 257 1.81 -17.98 21.10
C HIS A 257 3.34 -17.97 20.91
N GLY A 258 4.11 -17.57 21.93
CA GLY A 258 5.58 -17.67 21.98
C GLY A 258 6.25 -17.13 20.72
N TYR A 259 7.10 -17.96 20.08
CA TYR A 259 7.85 -17.62 18.86
C TYR A 259 6.98 -16.99 17.75
N LYS A 260 5.78 -17.54 17.52
CA LYS A 260 4.87 -17.05 16.47
C LYS A 260 4.27 -15.70 16.83
N GLY A 261 3.93 -15.49 18.10
CA GLY A 261 3.47 -14.21 18.61
C GLY A 261 4.52 -13.11 18.44
N ALA A 262 5.75 -13.38 18.86
CA ALA A 262 6.89 -12.49 18.66
C ALA A 262 7.12 -12.17 17.17
N SER A 263 7.06 -13.19 16.31
CA SER A 263 7.18 -13.01 14.85
C SER A 263 6.09 -12.11 14.26
N ASP A 264 4.85 -12.23 14.75
CA ASP A 264 3.72 -11.43 14.24
C ASP A 264 3.78 -9.99 14.71
N ILE A 265 4.26 -9.74 15.93
CA ILE A 265 4.56 -8.39 16.42
C ILE A 265 5.60 -7.74 15.51
N SER A 266 6.75 -8.40 15.32
CA SER A 266 7.84 -7.90 14.46
C SER A 266 7.36 -7.61 13.04
N LYS A 267 6.58 -8.52 12.44
CA LYS A 267 5.96 -8.28 11.12
C LYS A 267 5.05 -7.06 11.08
N ARG A 268 4.27 -6.79 12.12
CA ARG A 268 3.40 -5.59 12.18
C ARG A 268 4.23 -4.32 12.32
N VAL A 269 5.27 -4.31 13.15
CA VAL A 269 6.22 -3.19 13.26
C VAL A 269 6.90 -2.91 11.91
N GLY A 270 7.41 -3.96 11.23
CA GLY A 270 7.99 -3.81 9.90
C GLY A 270 7.01 -3.29 8.84
N ARG A 271 5.69 -3.47 9.03
CA ARG A 271 4.66 -2.90 8.15
C ARG A 271 4.37 -1.44 8.49
N VAL A 272 4.47 -1.02 9.75
CA VAL A 272 4.45 0.40 10.14
C VAL A 272 5.60 1.13 9.46
N TYR A 273 6.82 0.57 9.56
CA TYR A 273 7.99 1.07 8.82
C TYR A 273 7.75 1.14 7.31
N GLY A 274 7.15 0.11 6.72
CA GLY A 274 6.85 0.10 5.28
C GLY A 274 5.82 1.14 4.84
N TRP A 275 4.81 1.42 5.66
CA TRP A 275 3.89 2.52 5.42
C TRP A 275 4.59 3.86 5.49
N GLU A 276 5.40 4.09 6.51
CA GLU A 276 6.14 5.34 6.61
C GLU A 276 7.10 5.54 5.44
N SER A 277 7.82 4.48 5.04
CA SER A 277 8.73 4.47 3.89
C SER A 277 8.06 4.79 2.55
N THR A 278 6.74 4.59 2.43
CA THR A 278 6.03 4.73 1.15
C THR A 278 5.03 5.89 1.14
N THR A 279 4.57 6.37 2.30
CA THR A 279 3.55 7.41 2.35
C THR A 279 3.89 8.57 3.26
N ARG A 280 4.85 8.48 4.20
CA ARG A 280 5.10 9.56 5.17
C ARG A 280 3.85 9.95 5.99
N GLU A 281 3.03 8.95 6.34
CA GLU A 281 1.72 9.14 7.02
C GLU A 281 1.69 8.50 8.42
N VAL A 282 2.84 8.10 8.96
CA VAL A 282 2.96 7.50 10.29
C VAL A 282 3.54 8.54 11.24
N ASP A 283 2.84 8.84 12.33
CA ASP A 283 3.34 9.81 13.31
C ASP A 283 4.56 9.30 14.08
N ASP A 284 5.47 10.21 14.43
CA ASP A 284 6.68 9.92 15.21
C ASP A 284 6.38 9.21 16.56
N TRP A 285 5.30 9.60 17.25
CA TRP A 285 4.93 8.99 18.54
C TRP A 285 4.66 7.48 18.42
N ILE A 286 4.24 7.01 17.24
CA ILE A 286 3.99 5.57 17.01
C ILE A 286 5.30 4.80 17.10
N PHE A 287 6.38 5.34 16.52
CA PHE A 287 7.70 4.74 16.58
C PHE A 287 8.29 4.81 17.99
N ASP A 288 8.12 5.95 18.69
CA ASP A 288 8.54 6.08 20.08
C ASP A 288 7.87 5.03 20.97
N ASP A 289 6.55 4.86 20.85
CA ASP A 289 5.81 3.89 21.64
C ASP A 289 6.11 2.45 21.24
N ILE A 290 6.39 2.17 19.96
CA ILE A 290 6.88 0.85 19.53
C ILE A 290 8.23 0.54 20.18
N ALA A 291 9.17 1.49 20.17
CA ALA A 291 10.49 1.33 20.79
C ALA A 291 10.36 1.07 22.30
N LYS A 292 9.61 1.94 23.00
CA LYS A 292 9.34 1.80 24.44
C LYS A 292 8.69 0.46 24.77
N THR A 293 7.66 0.07 24.03
CA THR A 293 6.85 -1.11 24.33
C THR A 293 7.57 -2.42 24.01
N PHE A 294 8.24 -2.51 22.86
CA PHE A 294 8.74 -3.79 22.36
C PHE A 294 10.23 -4.00 22.55
N VAL A 295 10.99 -2.91 22.72
CA VAL A 295 12.44 -2.96 22.84
C VAL A 295 12.93 -2.56 24.22
N LEU A 296 12.35 -1.53 24.84
CA LEU A 296 12.85 -0.98 26.10
C LEU A 296 12.15 -1.55 27.34
N ASP A 297 10.89 -1.98 27.23
CA ASP A 297 10.14 -2.60 28.33
C ASP A 297 10.74 -3.95 28.75
N GLU A 298 11.07 -4.08 30.03
CA GLU A 298 11.81 -5.23 30.57
C GLU A 298 11.04 -6.57 30.44
N GLU A 299 9.70 -6.54 30.51
CA GLU A 299 8.89 -7.75 30.36
C GLU A 299 8.86 -8.22 28.90
N MET A 300 8.64 -7.28 27.97
CA MET A 300 8.65 -7.59 26.54
C MET A 300 10.04 -8.02 26.07
N ARG A 301 11.10 -7.41 26.58
CA ARG A 301 12.49 -7.83 26.33
C ARG A 301 12.71 -9.29 26.69
N ARG A 302 12.36 -9.69 27.93
CA ARG A 302 12.45 -11.09 28.36
C ARG A 302 11.62 -12.02 27.48
N PHE A 303 10.40 -11.62 27.14
CA PHE A 303 9.54 -12.41 26.24
C PHE A 303 10.22 -12.66 24.88
N PHE A 304 10.79 -11.62 24.26
CA PHE A 304 11.49 -11.76 23.00
C PHE A 304 12.78 -12.56 23.12
N GLU A 305 13.59 -12.32 24.15
CA GLU A 305 14.82 -13.08 24.40
C GLU A 305 14.50 -14.58 24.50
N GLU A 306 13.53 -14.97 25.34
CA GLU A 306 13.14 -16.36 25.51
C GLU A 306 12.55 -16.99 24.23
N ASN A 307 11.69 -16.25 23.52
CA ASN A 307 10.87 -16.85 22.46
C ASN A 307 11.42 -16.63 21.06
N ASN A 308 11.95 -15.46 20.73
CA ASN A 308 12.43 -15.09 19.40
C ASN A 308 13.28 -13.80 19.39
N PRO A 309 14.59 -13.86 19.72
CA PRO A 309 15.46 -12.69 19.74
C PRO A 309 15.64 -12.06 18.35
N TRP A 310 15.60 -12.87 17.28
CA TRP A 310 15.68 -12.38 15.90
C TRP A 310 14.51 -11.45 15.53
N ALA A 311 13.32 -11.69 16.08
CA ALA A 311 12.19 -10.80 15.85
C ALA A 311 12.38 -9.43 16.52
N MET A 312 13.07 -9.39 17.66
CA MET A 312 13.38 -8.16 18.37
C MET A 312 14.53 -7.39 17.73
N GLU A 313 15.55 -8.10 17.23
CA GLU A 313 16.60 -7.54 16.39
C GLU A 313 15.98 -6.86 15.17
N GLU A 314 15.08 -7.53 14.45
CA GLU A 314 14.40 -6.96 13.28
C GLU A 314 13.65 -5.66 13.64
N ILE A 315 12.94 -5.64 14.78
CA ILE A 315 12.27 -4.44 15.28
C ILE A 315 13.29 -3.32 15.50
N GLY A 316 14.35 -3.59 16.27
CA GLY A 316 15.39 -2.62 16.58
C GLY A 316 16.07 -2.08 15.32
N ARG A 317 16.41 -2.96 14.38
CA ARG A 317 17.06 -2.62 13.12
C ARG A 317 16.18 -1.72 12.25
N ARG A 318 14.89 -2.04 12.13
CA ARG A 318 13.92 -1.21 11.37
C ARG A 318 13.69 0.15 12.03
N LEU A 319 13.67 0.23 13.37
CA LEU A 319 13.55 1.49 14.10
C LEU A 319 14.79 2.37 13.90
N LEU A 320 15.99 1.80 14.01
CA LEU A 320 17.25 2.51 13.74
C LEU A 320 17.32 2.97 12.28
N GLU A 321 16.91 2.14 11.33
CA GLU A 321 16.82 2.51 9.92
C GLU A 321 15.83 3.67 9.69
N ALA A 322 14.67 3.64 10.34
CA ALA A 322 13.70 4.73 10.25
C ALA A 322 14.31 6.07 10.73
N SER A 323 15.02 6.06 11.86
CA SER A 323 15.72 7.24 12.36
C SER A 323 16.81 7.72 11.39
N GLN A 324 17.67 6.81 10.91
CA GLN A 324 18.75 7.14 9.97
C GLN A 324 18.24 7.73 8.64
N ARG A 325 17.08 7.28 8.17
CA ARG A 325 16.43 7.78 6.94
C ARG A 325 15.61 9.06 7.16
N GLY A 326 15.51 9.55 8.39
CA GLY A 326 14.65 10.69 8.74
C GLY A 326 13.15 10.40 8.61
N LEU A 327 12.77 9.12 8.59
CA LEU A 327 11.38 8.65 8.62
C LEU A 327 10.78 8.76 10.03
N TRP A 328 11.63 8.72 11.06
CA TRP A 328 11.23 8.86 12.45
C TRP A 328 12.14 9.89 13.14
N LYS A 329 11.53 10.95 13.65
CA LYS A 329 12.19 11.94 14.52
C LYS A 329 12.04 11.49 15.97
N ALA A 330 12.91 10.57 16.35
CA ALA A 330 12.93 9.98 17.69
C ALA A 330 13.21 11.02 18.78
N ASP A 331 12.57 10.81 19.94
CA ASP A 331 13.09 11.36 21.19
C ASP A 331 14.52 10.87 21.42
N GLN A 332 15.43 11.80 21.78
CA GLN A 332 16.85 11.50 21.90
C GLN A 332 17.14 10.44 22.97
N GLU A 333 16.40 10.47 24.09
CA GLU A 333 16.56 9.48 25.17
C GLU A 333 16.11 8.10 24.70
N VAL A 334 15.00 8.04 23.94
CA VAL A 334 14.50 6.79 23.34
C VAL A 334 15.50 6.22 22.33
N LEU A 335 16.07 7.07 21.49
CA LEU A 335 17.03 6.66 20.47
C LEU A 335 18.33 6.11 21.08
N ASP A 336 18.84 6.76 22.12
CA ASP A 336 20.07 6.32 22.78
C ASP A 336 19.86 5.04 23.60
N ALA A 337 18.69 4.88 24.23
CA ALA A 337 18.28 3.63 24.86
C ALA A 337 18.11 2.49 23.83
N LEU A 338 17.51 2.78 22.67
CA LEU A 338 17.34 1.83 21.58
C LEU A 338 18.70 1.32 21.06
N LYS A 339 19.67 2.21 20.81
CA LYS A 339 21.02 1.82 20.37
C LYS A 339 21.71 0.93 21.39
N SER A 340 21.59 1.28 22.68
CA SER A 340 22.18 0.49 23.76
C SER A 340 21.54 -0.91 23.84
N SER A 341 20.21 -0.98 23.78
CA SER A 341 19.48 -2.25 23.76
C SER A 341 19.78 -3.09 22.51
N TYR A 342 20.06 -2.46 21.37
CA TYR A 342 20.38 -3.17 20.14
C TYR A 342 21.70 -3.95 20.25
N LEU A 343 22.72 -3.38 20.89
CA LEU A 343 23.98 -4.08 21.16
C LEU A 343 23.79 -5.30 22.06
N GLU A 344 22.89 -5.21 23.04
CA GLU A 344 22.56 -6.34 23.92
C GLU A 344 21.85 -7.46 23.16
N ILE A 345 20.95 -7.11 22.23
CA ILE A 345 20.27 -8.08 21.35
C ILE A 345 21.27 -8.81 20.45
N GLU A 346 22.24 -8.08 19.86
CA GLU A 346 23.31 -8.70 19.07
C GLU A 346 24.12 -9.69 19.92
N GLY A 347 24.46 -9.32 21.16
CA GLY A 347 25.14 -10.22 22.11
C GLY A 347 24.35 -11.52 22.36
N TRP A 348 23.03 -11.44 22.58
CA TRP A 348 22.18 -12.63 22.74
C TRP A 348 22.19 -13.53 21.50
N MET A 349 22.21 -12.94 20.31
CA MET A 349 22.22 -13.67 19.05
C MET A 349 23.55 -14.38 18.82
N GLU A 350 24.67 -13.70 19.07
CA GLU A 350 26.02 -14.27 19.00
C GLU A 350 26.19 -15.45 19.95
N GLU A 351 25.81 -15.29 21.22
CA GLU A 351 25.88 -16.36 22.23
C GLU A 351 25.08 -17.61 21.82
N ARG A 352 23.92 -17.42 21.17
CA ARG A 352 23.08 -18.54 20.70
C ARG A 352 23.57 -19.19 19.42
N MET A 353 24.22 -18.44 18.54
CA MET A 353 24.75 -18.96 17.28
C MET A 353 26.05 -19.73 17.48
N GLY A 354 26.82 -19.46 18.55
CA GLY A 354 28.12 -20.09 18.79
C GLY A 354 29.19 -19.57 17.83
N ASP A 355 30.25 -20.35 17.57
CA ASP A 355 31.29 -19.97 16.60
C ASP A 355 30.72 -19.95 15.17
N VAL A 356 30.55 -18.76 14.61
CA VAL A 356 30.10 -18.54 13.22
C VAL A 356 31.31 -18.32 12.32
N GLU A 357 31.64 -19.26 11.44
CA GLU A 357 32.76 -19.17 10.48
C GLU A 357 32.42 -18.37 9.20
N GLY A 358 31.68 -17.25 9.31
CA GLY A 358 31.24 -16.44 8.16
C GLY A 358 31.65 -14.98 8.26
N GLU A 359 32.06 -14.37 7.13
CA GLU A 359 32.42 -12.94 7.05
C GLU A 359 31.20 -11.99 6.97
N PHE A 360 29.97 -12.52 6.97
CA PHE A 360 28.74 -11.74 6.78
C PHE A 360 28.08 -11.38 8.12
N GLN A 361 28.04 -10.08 8.45
CA GLN A 361 27.35 -9.55 9.62
C GLN A 361 25.91 -9.15 9.27
N GLY A 362 24.92 -9.92 9.76
CA GLY A 362 23.50 -9.74 9.41
C GLY A 362 22.86 -8.44 9.89
N GLY A 363 23.41 -7.79 10.93
CA GLY A 363 22.90 -6.54 11.49
C GLY A 363 23.25 -5.28 10.67
N ALA A 364 24.15 -5.39 9.67
CA ALA A 364 24.52 -4.25 8.84
C ALA A 364 23.34 -3.78 7.96
N ILE A 365 23.04 -2.48 7.99
CA ILE A 365 22.08 -1.85 7.08
C ILE A 365 22.85 -1.41 5.83
N ASP A 366 23.11 -2.35 4.93
CA ASP A 366 23.77 -2.06 3.65
C ASP A 366 22.76 -1.51 2.65
N VAL A 367 22.80 -0.18 2.43
CA VAL A 367 21.98 0.46 1.39
C VAL A 367 22.55 0.08 0.02
N MET A 368 21.87 -0.82 -0.69
CA MET A 368 22.20 -1.20 -2.07
C MET A 368 21.31 -0.46 -3.08
N PRO A 369 21.81 0.56 -3.79
CA PRO A 369 21.07 1.24 -4.85
C PRO A 369 20.87 0.35 -6.07
N SER A 370 19.84 0.68 -6.83
CA SER A 370 19.57 0.18 -8.19
C SER A 370 20.80 0.17 -9.10
N GLU A 371 21.68 1.15 -8.96
CA GLU A 371 22.92 1.29 -9.73
C GLU A 371 23.96 0.18 -9.49
N HIS A 372 23.93 -0.47 -8.34
CA HIS A 372 24.86 -1.54 -7.97
C HIS A 372 24.38 -2.91 -8.46
N ALA A 373 23.13 -3.03 -8.91
CA ALA A 373 22.57 -4.22 -9.52
C ALA A 373 22.71 -4.14 -11.06
N ARG A 374 23.79 -4.71 -11.61
CA ARG A 374 24.12 -4.66 -13.05
C ARG A 374 22.96 -5.06 -13.98
N ALA A 375 22.20 -6.10 -13.61
CA ALA A 375 21.03 -6.56 -14.38
C ALA A 375 19.83 -5.59 -14.34
N TRP A 376 19.78 -4.73 -13.33
CA TRP A 376 18.72 -3.74 -13.12
C TRP A 376 18.99 -2.48 -13.95
N ARG A 377 20.25 -2.03 -14.01
CA ARG A 377 20.71 -0.93 -14.87
C ARG A 377 20.38 -1.17 -16.35
N GLU A 378 20.62 -2.39 -16.85
CA GLU A 378 20.33 -2.76 -18.25
C GLU A 378 18.83 -2.75 -18.59
N LYS A 379 17.95 -2.99 -17.60
CA LYS A 379 16.49 -2.94 -17.78
C LYS A 379 15.93 -1.52 -17.68
N MET A 380 16.43 -0.70 -16.76
CA MET A 380 15.98 0.69 -16.58
C MET A 380 16.34 1.58 -17.78
N LEU A 381 17.47 1.33 -18.44
CA LEU A 381 17.85 2.05 -19.66
C LEU A 381 16.86 1.81 -20.82
N LYS A 382 16.28 0.60 -20.91
CA LYS A 382 15.29 0.26 -21.95
C LYS A 382 13.90 0.84 -21.69
N ALA A 383 13.60 1.27 -20.47
CA ALA A 383 12.32 1.86 -20.09
C ALA A 383 12.29 3.39 -20.22
N LYS A 384 13.45 4.03 -20.44
CA LYS A 384 13.60 5.47 -20.64
C LYS A 384 13.54 5.90 -22.11
N ASP A 385 13.80 4.97 -23.03
CA ASP A 385 13.57 5.10 -24.48
C ASP A 385 12.13 4.66 -24.83
#